data_AF-A0ABD5N254-F1
#
_entry.id   AF-A0ABD5N254-F1
#
_cell.length_a   1.000
_cell.length_b   1.000
_cell.length_c   1.000
_cell.angle_alpha   90.00
_cell.angle_beta   90.00
_cell.angle_gamma   90.00
#
_symmetry.space_group_name_H-M   'P 1'
#
loop_
_entity.id
_entity.type
_entity.pdbx_description
1 polymer ?
#
loop_
_entity_poly.entity_id
_entity_poly.type
_entity_poly.pdbx_seq_one_letter_code
_entity_poly.pdbx_strand_id
1 'polypeptide(L)'
;MKKAIVNYAKQFGKTQKIAIVLSPVLFLVMFAVYQGFSRILGNSLGWYAGFAIYWPIFCVTIPLWLVGSNRIIERYKIFKINPKYLLVYLFPVFMTLIGGLFMSNTERDTIGLIIWLGMSVGNGLFEEILWRGVYPILFPDNKLFGFAWPAIWFSIWHFAPGSLSQNFQPIVLVSGALMLGLSFGWGAFKTKSLFWASIGHTFSGLFQLIWNVI
;
A
#
# COMPACT_ATOMS: atom_id res chain seq x y z
N MET A 1 -41.47 -28.61 9.18
CA MET A 1 -40.31 -27.80 9.65
C MET A 1 -39.66 -27.10 8.45
N LYS A 2 -40.14 -25.90 8.10
CA LYS A 2 -39.49 -25.03 7.11
C LYS A 2 -38.33 -24.33 7.82
N LYS A 3 -37.08 -24.73 7.53
CA LYS A 3 -35.89 -24.00 7.95
C LYS A 3 -36.00 -22.58 7.38
N ALA A 4 -36.20 -21.62 8.27
CA ALA A 4 -36.07 -20.21 7.96
C ALA A 4 -34.65 -19.98 7.42
N ILE A 5 -34.52 -19.84 6.11
CA ILE A 5 -33.34 -19.26 5.48
C ILE A 5 -33.43 -17.77 5.82
N VAL A 6 -32.99 -17.42 7.03
CA VAL A 6 -32.80 -16.02 7.39
C VAL A 6 -31.56 -15.58 6.63
N ASN A 7 -31.83 -14.95 5.49
CA ASN A 7 -30.84 -14.34 4.62
C ASN A 7 -30.30 -13.10 5.33
N TYR A 8 -29.40 -13.29 6.30
CA TYR A 8 -28.69 -12.20 6.96
C TYR A 8 -27.65 -11.62 6.00
N ALA A 9 -28.11 -10.79 5.07
CA ALA A 9 -27.24 -9.79 4.45
C ALA A 9 -26.78 -8.85 5.58
N LYS A 10 -25.63 -9.15 6.18
CA LYS A 10 -25.06 -8.35 7.27
C LYS A 10 -24.85 -6.94 6.76
N GLN A 11 -25.69 -6.01 7.21
CA GLN A 11 -25.64 -4.63 6.76
C GLN A 11 -24.34 -3.99 7.25
N PHE A 12 -23.57 -3.39 6.34
CA PHE A 12 -22.34 -2.69 6.72
C PHE A 12 -22.63 -1.44 7.54
N GLY A 13 -21.83 -1.23 8.59
CA GLY A 13 -21.85 -0.01 9.40
C GLY A 13 -21.38 1.23 8.63
N LYS A 14 -21.60 2.41 9.19
CA LYS A 14 -21.24 3.69 8.56
C LYS A 14 -19.75 3.75 8.19
N THR A 15 -18.86 3.42 9.12
CA THR A 15 -17.39 3.42 8.90
C THR A 15 -16.96 2.44 7.81
N GLN A 16 -17.59 1.26 7.75
CA GLN A 16 -17.34 0.27 6.70
C GLN A 16 -17.72 0.81 5.32
N LYS A 17 -18.91 1.43 5.20
CA LYS A 17 -19.34 2.07 3.94
C LYS A 17 -18.38 3.17 3.51
N ILE A 18 -17.92 4.00 4.45
CA ILE A 18 -16.91 5.04 4.18
C ILE A 18 -15.62 4.41 3.66
N ALA A 19 -15.11 3.35 4.30
CA ALA A 19 -13.88 2.69 3.87
C ALA A 19 -13.99 2.09 2.46
N ILE A 20 -15.15 1.52 2.09
CA ILE A 20 -15.37 0.98 0.73
C ILE A 20 -15.27 2.10 -0.32
N VAL A 21 -15.89 3.25 -0.05
CA VAL A 21 -15.88 4.41 -0.96
C VAL A 21 -14.55 5.16 -0.94
N LEU A 22 -13.81 5.10 0.17
CA LEU A 22 -12.54 5.80 0.34
C LEU A 22 -11.53 5.43 -0.75
N SER A 23 -11.41 4.15 -1.12
CA SER A 23 -10.40 3.68 -2.07
C SER A 23 -10.56 4.29 -3.49
N PRO A 24 -11.75 4.22 -4.14
CA PRO A 24 -11.95 4.88 -5.42
C PRO A 24 -11.84 6.40 -5.33
N VAL A 25 -12.36 7.03 -4.25
CA VAL A 25 -12.27 8.47 -4.07
C VAL A 25 -10.82 8.92 -3.91
N LEU A 26 -10.03 8.20 -3.13
CA LEU A 26 -8.60 8.45 -2.94
C LEU A 26 -7.89 8.43 -4.29
N PHE A 27 -8.13 7.42 -5.14
CA PHE A 27 -7.54 7.37 -6.47
C PHE A 27 -7.88 8.62 -7.30
N LEU A 28 -9.16 8.97 -7.42
CA LEU A 28 -9.59 10.12 -8.21
C LEU A 28 -9.00 11.44 -7.70
N VAL A 29 -9.03 11.64 -6.38
CA VAL A 29 -8.47 12.84 -5.74
C VAL A 29 -6.97 12.90 -5.95
N MET A 30 -6.25 11.82 -5.67
CA MET A 30 -4.80 11.82 -5.81
C MET A 30 -4.38 11.96 -7.27
N PHE A 31 -5.08 11.35 -8.22
CA PHE A 31 -4.82 11.56 -9.65
C PHE A 31 -4.91 13.06 -10.00
N ALA A 32 -5.98 13.74 -9.59
CA ALA A 32 -6.11 15.17 -9.80
C ALA A 32 -5.01 15.99 -9.10
N VAL A 33 -4.62 15.62 -7.87
CA VAL A 33 -3.54 16.27 -7.12
C VAL A 33 -2.20 16.12 -7.84
N TYR A 34 -1.84 14.91 -8.27
CA TYR A 34 -0.60 14.66 -9.02
C TYR A 34 -0.58 15.48 -10.31
N GLN A 35 -1.64 15.42 -11.12
CA GLN A 35 -1.72 16.18 -12.37
C GLN A 35 -1.67 17.70 -12.13
N GLY A 36 -2.34 18.19 -11.09
CA GLY A 36 -2.32 19.60 -10.70
C GLY A 36 -0.93 20.06 -10.28
N PHE A 37 -0.27 19.33 -9.38
CA PHE A 37 1.07 19.67 -8.94
C PHE A 37 2.12 19.53 -10.05
N SER A 38 2.00 18.55 -10.93
CA SER A 38 2.87 18.42 -12.12
C SER A 38 2.79 19.67 -13.00
N ARG A 39 1.59 20.24 -13.22
CA ARG A 39 1.41 21.46 -14.01
C ARG A 39 2.02 22.70 -13.35
N ILE A 40 2.04 22.77 -12.03
CA ILE A 40 2.51 23.95 -11.27
C ILE A 40 4.00 23.88 -10.96
N LEU A 41 4.49 22.70 -10.58
CA LEU A 41 5.84 22.49 -10.03
C LEU A 41 6.75 21.69 -10.98
N GLY A 42 6.22 21.20 -12.09
CA GLY A 42 6.88 20.22 -12.95
C GLY A 42 6.71 18.78 -12.45
N ASN A 43 7.00 17.79 -13.30
CA ASN A 43 6.72 16.37 -13.01
C ASN A 43 7.42 15.86 -11.75
N SER A 44 8.72 16.14 -11.58
CA SER A 44 9.49 15.61 -10.45
C SER A 44 9.01 16.15 -9.11
N LEU A 45 8.94 17.48 -8.96
CA LEU A 45 8.46 18.09 -7.71
C LEU A 45 6.98 17.80 -7.48
N GLY A 46 6.17 17.77 -8.54
CA GLY A 46 4.76 17.41 -8.43
C GLY A 46 4.54 15.97 -7.95
N TRP A 47 5.41 15.05 -8.36
CA TRP A 47 5.41 13.67 -7.88
C TRP A 47 5.71 13.59 -6.37
N TYR A 48 6.78 14.24 -5.89
CA TYR A 48 7.08 14.25 -4.46
C TYR A 48 6.02 14.99 -3.62
N ALA A 49 5.50 16.11 -4.13
CA ALA A 49 4.43 16.86 -3.46
C ALA A 49 3.15 16.03 -3.32
N GLY A 50 2.80 15.21 -4.32
CA GLY A 50 1.68 14.28 -4.23
C GLY A 50 1.84 13.29 -3.08
N PHE A 51 3.02 12.71 -2.90
CA PHE A 51 3.30 11.82 -1.76
C PHE A 51 3.25 12.54 -0.41
N ALA A 52 3.74 13.78 -0.35
CA ALA A 52 3.69 14.61 0.85
C ALA A 52 2.25 14.92 1.31
N ILE A 53 1.27 14.87 0.41
CA ILE A 53 -0.16 14.95 0.73
C ILE A 53 -0.75 13.58 1.04
N TYR A 54 -0.44 12.60 0.20
CA TYR A 54 -0.99 11.26 0.29
C TYR A 54 -0.73 10.59 1.63
N TRP A 55 0.52 10.56 2.10
CA TRP A 55 0.81 9.83 3.33
C TRP A 55 0.18 10.47 4.58
N PRO A 56 0.37 11.76 4.87
CA PRO A 56 -0.19 12.33 6.10
C PRO A 56 -1.72 12.26 6.10
N ILE A 57 -2.37 12.61 4.99
CA ILE A 57 -3.83 12.70 4.95
C ILE A 57 -4.46 11.30 4.83
N PHE A 58 -4.12 10.57 3.77
CA PHE A 58 -4.81 9.32 3.44
C PHE A 58 -4.26 8.11 4.18
N CYS A 59 -2.96 8.10 4.48
CA CYS A 59 -2.33 6.95 5.14
C CYS A 59 -2.22 7.07 6.66
N VAL A 60 -2.34 8.27 7.22
CA VAL A 60 -2.26 8.49 8.67
C VAL A 60 -3.55 9.07 9.22
N THR A 61 -3.93 10.30 8.85
CA THR A 61 -5.07 11.00 9.45
C THR A 61 -6.38 10.23 9.26
N ILE A 62 -6.71 9.82 8.03
CA ILE A 62 -7.96 9.10 7.76
C ILE A 62 -8.01 7.73 8.46
N PRO A 63 -6.97 6.87 8.40
CA PRO A 63 -6.93 5.62 9.15
C PRO A 63 -7.09 5.82 10.65
N LEU A 64 -6.39 6.77 11.25
CA LEU A 64 -6.52 7.08 12.67
C LEU A 64 -7.94 7.52 13.03
N TRP A 65 -8.59 8.31 12.17
CA TRP A 65 -9.98 8.72 12.35
C TRP A 65 -10.98 7.55 12.20
N LEU A 66 -10.77 6.66 11.23
CA LEU A 66 -11.68 5.55 10.94
C LEU A 66 -11.61 4.42 11.97
N VAL A 67 -10.40 4.05 12.41
CA VAL A 67 -10.19 2.87 13.25
C VAL A 67 -9.53 3.17 14.59
N GLY A 68 -8.96 4.34 14.80
CA GLY A 68 -8.25 4.71 16.03
C GLY A 68 -6.81 4.19 16.09
N SER A 69 -5.95 4.94 16.78
CA SER A 69 -4.52 4.62 16.95
C SER A 69 -4.29 3.26 17.64
N ASN A 70 -5.03 2.98 18.72
CA ASN A 70 -4.86 1.76 19.52
C ASN A 70 -5.01 0.50 18.66
N ARG A 71 -6.05 0.46 17.81
CA ARG A 71 -6.32 -0.70 16.94
C ARG A 71 -5.28 -0.86 15.84
N ILE A 72 -4.59 0.21 15.43
CA ILE A 72 -3.47 0.14 14.47
C ILE A 72 -2.20 -0.33 15.19
N ILE A 73 -1.86 0.27 16.34
CA ILE A 73 -0.68 -0.07 17.14
C ILE A 73 -0.70 -1.55 17.55
N GLU A 74 -1.86 -2.07 17.93
CA GLU A 74 -2.03 -3.49 18.24
C GLU A 74 -1.63 -4.43 17.10
N ARG A 75 -1.76 -3.99 15.84
CA ARG A 75 -1.38 -4.78 14.66
C ARG A 75 0.12 -4.77 14.39
N TYR A 76 0.87 -3.82 14.98
CA TYR A 76 2.32 -3.77 14.89
C TYR A 76 3.03 -4.62 15.94
N LYS A 77 2.30 -5.30 16.83
CA LYS A 77 2.90 -6.27 17.75
C LYS A 77 3.67 -7.32 16.95
N ILE A 78 4.96 -7.44 17.28
CA ILE A 78 5.84 -8.43 16.68
C ILE A 78 5.32 -9.81 17.05
N PHE A 79 5.21 -10.69 16.05
CA PHE A 79 4.88 -12.09 16.27
C PHE A 79 5.82 -12.96 15.47
N LYS A 80 6.10 -14.16 16.00
CA LYS A 80 6.90 -15.17 15.30
C LYS A 80 6.15 -15.63 14.07
N ILE A 81 6.75 -15.39 12.90
CA ILE A 81 6.14 -15.81 11.64
C ILE A 81 6.09 -17.34 11.57
N ASN A 82 4.92 -17.88 11.22
CA ASN A 82 4.83 -19.29 10.88
C ASN A 82 5.55 -19.50 9.53
N PRO A 83 6.44 -20.50 9.38
CA PRO A 83 7.14 -20.77 8.12
C PRO A 83 6.23 -20.84 6.90
N LYS A 84 4.98 -21.30 7.04
CA LYS A 84 4.00 -21.35 5.95
C LYS A 84 3.64 -19.98 5.36
N TYR A 85 3.81 -18.90 6.13
CA TYR A 85 3.57 -17.53 5.69
C TYR A 85 4.85 -16.80 5.32
N LEU A 86 6.03 -17.36 5.60
CA LEU A 86 7.31 -16.71 5.31
C LEU A 86 7.43 -16.36 3.82
N LEU A 87 7.11 -17.32 2.95
CA LEU A 87 7.12 -17.12 1.50
C LEU A 87 6.17 -16.00 1.05
N VAL A 88 5.04 -15.80 1.75
CA VAL A 88 4.08 -14.73 1.42
C VAL A 88 4.71 -13.34 1.58
N TYR A 89 5.55 -13.14 2.61
CA TYR A 89 6.22 -11.86 2.82
C TYR A 89 7.56 -11.75 2.08
N LEU A 90 8.26 -12.85 1.82
CA LEU A 90 9.51 -12.82 1.07
C LEU A 90 9.30 -12.72 -0.44
N PHE A 91 8.20 -13.25 -0.97
CA PHE A 91 7.97 -13.31 -2.41
C PHE A 91 8.00 -11.92 -3.08
N PRO A 92 7.26 -10.89 -2.61
CA PRO A 92 7.34 -9.56 -3.24
C PRO A 92 8.73 -8.94 -3.14
N VAL A 93 9.41 -9.12 -2.01
CA VAL A 93 10.79 -8.62 -1.78
C VAL A 93 11.76 -9.23 -2.79
N PHE A 94 11.66 -10.54 -3.00
CA PHE A 94 12.49 -11.26 -3.97
C PHE A 94 12.17 -10.83 -5.41
N MET A 95 10.90 -10.64 -5.74
CA MET A 95 10.50 -10.15 -7.06
C MET A 95 10.99 -8.72 -7.32
N THR A 96 11.05 -7.84 -6.30
CA THR A 96 11.67 -6.53 -6.45
C THR A 96 13.18 -6.58 -6.64
N LEU A 97 13.87 -7.53 -5.97
CA LEU A 97 15.30 -7.77 -6.20
C LEU A 97 15.57 -8.19 -7.65
N ILE A 98 14.77 -9.14 -8.18
CA ILE A 98 14.86 -9.57 -9.58
C ILE A 98 14.53 -8.41 -10.52
N GLY A 99 13.43 -7.69 -10.28
CA GLY A 99 13.01 -6.57 -11.11
C GLY A 99 14.09 -5.48 -11.20
N GLY A 100 14.80 -5.24 -10.11
CA GLY A 100 15.92 -4.32 -10.07
C GLY A 100 17.09 -4.70 -10.98
N LEU A 101 17.29 -5.98 -11.34
CA LEU A 101 18.30 -6.41 -12.32
C LEU A 101 18.03 -5.89 -13.73
N PHE A 102 16.79 -5.50 -14.02
CA PHE A 102 16.36 -5.01 -15.33
C PHE A 102 16.16 -3.48 -15.35
N MET A 103 16.39 -2.81 -14.22
CA MET A 103 16.36 -1.36 -14.17
C MET A 103 17.73 -0.81 -14.56
N SER A 104 17.75 0.22 -15.41
CA SER A 104 19.00 0.92 -15.72
C SER A 104 19.54 1.57 -14.47
N ASN A 105 20.85 1.45 -14.23
CA ASN A 105 21.54 2.14 -13.15
C ASN A 105 21.31 3.65 -13.31
N THR A 106 20.51 4.21 -12.40
CA THR A 106 20.40 5.65 -12.24
C THR A 106 21.32 6.03 -11.12
N GLU A 107 22.43 6.68 -11.44
CA GLU A 107 23.27 7.31 -10.43
C GLU A 107 22.39 8.26 -9.60
N ARG A 108 22.47 8.11 -8.27
CA ARG A 108 21.77 8.97 -7.32
C ARG A 108 22.80 9.67 -6.47
N ASP A 109 22.70 10.98 -6.39
CA ASP A 109 23.43 11.75 -5.41
C ASP A 109 22.94 11.46 -3.98
N THR A 110 23.64 11.99 -2.97
CA THR A 110 23.30 11.78 -1.56
C THR A 110 21.87 12.20 -1.24
N ILE A 111 21.38 13.29 -1.84
CA ILE A 111 20.02 13.80 -1.62
C ILE A 111 19.00 12.80 -2.20
N GLY A 112 19.22 12.30 -3.41
CA GLY A 112 18.38 11.30 -4.05
C GLY A 112 18.31 9.99 -3.26
N LEU A 113 19.41 9.59 -2.61
CA LEU A 113 19.42 8.43 -1.70
C LEU A 113 18.59 8.66 -0.43
N ILE A 114 18.71 9.83 0.19
CA ILE A 114 17.92 10.20 1.38
C ILE A 114 16.42 10.22 1.05
N ILE A 115 16.07 10.84 -0.09
CA ILE A 115 14.68 10.87 -0.56
C ILE A 115 14.19 9.43 -0.78
N TRP A 116 14.97 8.57 -1.43
CA TRP A 116 14.56 7.19 -1.69
C TRP A 116 14.41 6.34 -0.42
N LEU A 117 15.30 6.52 0.55
CA LEU A 117 15.16 5.90 1.87
C LEU A 117 13.85 6.33 2.53
N GLY A 118 13.57 7.63 2.53
CA GLY A 118 12.30 8.20 3.00
C GLY A 118 11.09 7.62 2.27
N MET A 119 11.17 7.50 0.94
CA MET A 119 10.12 6.88 0.11
C MET A 119 9.89 5.41 0.46
N SER A 120 10.96 4.64 0.62
CA SER A 120 10.87 3.22 0.96
C SER A 120 10.22 3.01 2.33
N VAL A 121 10.63 3.80 3.33
CA VAL A 121 10.06 3.76 4.68
C VAL A 121 8.62 4.28 4.69
N GLY A 122 8.33 5.37 3.98
CA GLY A 122 6.99 5.96 3.88
C GLY A 122 6.00 5.00 3.24
N ASN A 123 6.39 4.36 2.12
CA ASN A 123 5.60 3.32 1.48
C ASN A 123 5.38 2.14 2.43
N GLY A 124 6.44 1.65 3.07
CA GLY A 124 6.35 0.49 3.92
C GLY A 124 5.57 0.71 5.23
N LEU A 125 5.59 1.91 5.80
CA LEU A 125 4.86 2.18 7.04
C LEU A 125 3.47 2.76 6.77
N PHE A 126 3.39 3.89 6.08
CA PHE A 126 2.14 4.63 5.99
C PHE A 126 1.13 3.90 5.11
N GLU A 127 1.53 3.41 3.94
CA GLU A 127 0.58 2.73 3.06
C GLU A 127 0.02 1.45 3.69
N GLU A 128 0.83 0.73 4.46
CA GLU A 128 0.37 -0.48 5.15
C GLU A 128 -0.69 -0.17 6.22
N ILE A 129 -0.61 0.98 6.91
CA ILE A 129 -1.66 1.42 7.84
C ILE A 129 -3.01 1.55 7.13
N LEU A 130 -3.05 2.18 5.95
CA LEU A 130 -4.29 2.32 5.19
C LEU A 130 -4.73 0.98 4.60
N TRP A 131 -3.91 0.38 3.74
CA TRP A 131 -4.34 -0.70 2.86
C TRP A 131 -4.46 -2.04 3.60
N ARG A 132 -3.57 -2.30 4.56
CA ARG A 132 -3.53 -3.57 5.31
C ARG A 132 -4.01 -3.41 6.75
N GLY A 133 -4.07 -2.18 7.27
CA GLY A 133 -4.62 -1.88 8.58
C GLY A 133 -6.12 -1.70 8.55
N VAL A 134 -6.61 -0.62 7.93
CA VAL A 134 -8.02 -0.19 8.00
C VAL A 134 -8.98 -1.30 7.57
N TYR A 135 -8.75 -1.91 6.41
CA TYR A 135 -9.70 -2.83 5.80
C TYR A 135 -9.81 -4.16 6.57
N PRO A 136 -8.74 -4.91 6.90
CA PRO A 136 -8.83 -6.07 7.78
C PRO A 136 -9.38 -5.77 9.19
N ILE A 137 -9.16 -4.56 9.71
CA ILE A 137 -9.69 -4.13 11.00
C ILE A 137 -11.22 -3.94 10.94
N LEU A 138 -11.73 -3.37 9.86
CA LEU A 138 -13.16 -3.11 9.65
C LEU A 138 -13.92 -4.33 9.10
N PHE A 139 -13.24 -5.22 8.39
CA PHE A 139 -13.84 -6.36 7.69
C PHE A 139 -13.11 -7.69 8.02
N PRO A 140 -13.01 -8.08 9.30
CA PRO A 140 -12.14 -9.19 9.72
C PRO A 140 -12.50 -10.56 9.11
N ASP A 141 -13.77 -10.76 8.76
CA ASP A 141 -14.26 -12.05 8.24
C ASP A 141 -14.66 -11.98 6.75
N ASN A 142 -14.61 -10.79 6.14
CA ASN A 142 -15.01 -10.60 4.74
C ASN A 142 -13.77 -10.46 3.87
N LYS A 143 -13.42 -11.53 3.15
CA LYS A 143 -12.23 -11.57 2.27
C LYS A 143 -12.28 -10.57 1.13
N LEU A 144 -13.48 -10.22 0.64
CA LEU A 144 -13.61 -9.23 -0.43
C LEU A 144 -13.17 -7.86 0.10
N PHE A 145 -13.84 -7.33 1.12
CA PHE A 145 -13.56 -5.96 1.60
C PHE A 145 -12.37 -5.84 2.53
N GLY A 146 -12.00 -6.91 3.25
CA GLY A 146 -10.85 -6.93 4.14
C GLY A 146 -9.53 -7.20 3.43
N PHE A 147 -9.55 -7.76 2.21
CA PHE A 147 -8.32 -8.20 1.54
C PHE A 147 -8.30 -7.85 0.03
N ALA A 148 -9.24 -8.38 -0.76
CA ALA A 148 -9.15 -8.23 -2.22
C ALA A 148 -9.39 -6.77 -2.66
N TRP A 149 -10.37 -6.10 -2.05
CA TRP A 149 -10.72 -4.71 -2.32
C TRP A 149 -9.55 -3.74 -2.09
N PRO A 150 -8.90 -3.70 -0.91
CA PRO A 150 -7.74 -2.85 -0.73
C PRO A 150 -6.58 -3.25 -1.64
N ALA A 151 -6.35 -4.53 -1.96
CA ALA A 151 -5.29 -4.93 -2.88
C ALA A 151 -5.50 -4.40 -4.31
N ILE A 152 -6.74 -4.48 -4.81
CA ILE A 152 -7.12 -3.97 -6.14
C ILE A 152 -6.94 -2.45 -6.18
N TRP A 153 -7.45 -1.72 -5.18
CA TRP A 153 -7.39 -0.26 -5.19
C TRP A 153 -6.01 0.29 -4.84
N PHE A 154 -5.23 -0.42 -4.02
CA PHE A 154 -3.81 -0.16 -3.84
C PHE A 154 -3.09 -0.20 -5.19
N SER A 155 -3.32 -1.25 -5.97
CA SER A 155 -2.76 -1.39 -7.31
C SER A 155 -3.20 -0.27 -8.25
N ILE A 156 -4.52 -0.03 -8.38
CA ILE A 156 -5.06 1.02 -9.27
C ILE A 156 -4.55 2.40 -8.88
N TRP A 157 -4.46 2.71 -7.58
CA TRP A 157 -3.97 4.00 -7.11
C TRP A 157 -2.57 4.34 -7.63
N HIS A 158 -1.69 3.35 -7.81
CA HIS A 158 -0.34 3.56 -8.34
C HIS A 158 -0.32 4.12 -9.77
N PHE A 159 -1.44 4.02 -10.50
CA PHE A 159 -1.58 4.72 -11.77
C PHE A 159 -1.44 6.24 -11.62
N ALA A 160 -1.88 6.81 -10.50
CA ALA A 160 -1.79 8.25 -10.24
C ALA A 160 -0.34 8.77 -10.21
N PRO A 161 0.55 8.31 -9.30
CA PRO A 161 1.96 8.69 -9.35
C PRO A 161 2.65 8.14 -10.61
N GLY A 162 2.26 6.96 -11.11
CA GLY A 162 2.82 6.36 -12.32
C GLY A 162 2.61 7.20 -13.57
N SER A 163 1.49 7.91 -13.69
CA SER A 163 1.16 8.77 -14.84
C SER A 163 2.12 9.95 -15.04
N LEU A 164 2.91 10.30 -14.02
CA LEU A 164 3.90 11.36 -14.09
C LEU A 164 5.34 10.84 -14.24
N SER A 165 5.54 9.53 -14.10
CA SER A 165 6.88 8.98 -14.14
C SER A 165 7.44 9.02 -15.55
N GLN A 166 8.63 9.61 -15.69
CA GLN A 166 9.31 9.73 -16.98
C GLN A 166 9.85 8.39 -17.49
N ASN A 167 10.14 7.44 -16.58
CA ASN A 167 10.80 6.17 -16.88
C ASN A 167 9.98 4.94 -16.46
N PHE A 168 8.90 5.09 -15.69
CA PHE A 168 8.05 3.96 -15.28
C PHE A 168 6.81 3.84 -16.16
N GLN A 169 6.61 2.66 -16.70
CA GLN A 169 5.35 2.28 -17.31
C GLN A 169 4.28 2.12 -16.20
N PRO A 170 3.19 2.91 -16.20
CA PRO A 170 2.15 2.81 -15.18
C PRO A 170 1.62 1.39 -15.00
N ILE A 171 1.54 0.62 -16.09
CA ILE A 171 1.09 -0.78 -16.08
C ILE A 171 2.01 -1.67 -15.24
N VAL A 172 3.34 -1.52 -15.37
CA VAL A 172 4.31 -2.30 -14.59
C VAL A 172 4.18 -1.98 -13.11
N LEU A 173 4.06 -0.69 -12.76
CA LEU A 173 3.89 -0.26 -11.38
C LEU A 173 2.59 -0.77 -10.78
N VAL A 174 1.46 -0.64 -11.49
CA VAL A 174 0.15 -1.16 -11.08
C VAL A 174 0.20 -2.68 -10.89
N SER A 175 0.85 -3.41 -11.80
CA SER A 175 0.96 -4.88 -11.74
C SER A 175 1.84 -5.35 -10.57
N GLY A 176 3.00 -4.71 -10.36
CA GLY A 176 3.86 -4.97 -9.21
C GLY A 176 3.17 -4.63 -7.90
N ALA A 177 2.44 -3.51 -7.85
CA ALA A 177 1.62 -3.13 -6.71
C ALA A 177 0.48 -4.11 -6.46
N LEU A 178 -0.14 -4.71 -7.50
CA LEU A 178 -1.15 -5.75 -7.29
C LEU A 178 -0.56 -6.99 -6.65
N MET A 179 0.61 -7.44 -7.10
CA MET A 179 1.31 -8.58 -6.53
C MET A 179 1.64 -8.33 -5.04
N LEU A 180 2.20 -7.17 -4.71
CA LEU A 180 2.47 -6.75 -3.33
C LEU A 180 1.17 -6.61 -2.52
N GLY A 181 0.16 -6.01 -3.15
CA GLY A 181 -1.27 -6.00 -2.80
C GLY A 181 -1.75 -7.32 -2.22
N LEU A 182 -1.72 -8.33 -3.07
CA LEU A 182 -2.24 -9.65 -2.79
C LEU A 182 -1.39 -10.39 -1.77
N SER A 183 -0.06 -10.36 -1.88
CA SER A 183 0.83 -11.06 -0.96
C SER A 183 0.78 -10.48 0.46
N PHE A 184 1.14 -9.22 0.64
CA PHE A 184 1.14 -8.60 1.97
C PHE A 184 -0.28 -8.43 2.51
N GLY A 185 -1.25 -8.14 1.64
CA GLY A 185 -2.67 -8.09 2.01
C GLY A 185 -3.17 -9.41 2.59
N TRP A 186 -2.86 -10.52 1.92
CA TRP A 186 -3.25 -11.85 2.41
C TRP A 186 -2.57 -12.20 3.72
N GLY A 187 -1.25 -11.94 3.80
CA GLY A 187 -0.46 -12.10 5.00
C GLY A 187 -1.08 -11.36 6.19
N ALA A 188 -1.25 -10.05 6.06
CA ALA A 188 -1.79 -9.19 7.11
C ALA A 188 -3.23 -9.56 7.50
N PHE A 189 -4.08 -9.91 6.53
CA PHE A 189 -5.44 -10.36 6.78
C PHE A 189 -5.48 -11.66 7.61
N LYS A 190 -4.59 -12.62 7.29
CA LYS A 190 -4.54 -13.91 7.99
C LYS A 190 -3.86 -13.87 9.35
N THR A 191 -2.75 -13.16 9.45
CA THR A 191 -1.96 -13.08 10.69
C THR A 191 -2.44 -11.98 11.63
N LYS A 192 -3.35 -11.12 11.16
CA LYS A 192 -3.86 -9.97 11.91
C LYS A 192 -2.76 -8.98 12.29
N SER A 193 -1.68 -8.88 11.52
CA SER A 193 -0.52 -8.04 11.82
C SER A 193 0.00 -7.27 10.60
N LEU A 194 0.48 -6.05 10.84
CA LEU A 194 1.10 -5.17 9.86
C LEU A 194 2.63 -5.26 9.83
N PHE A 195 3.24 -5.81 10.87
CA PHE A 195 4.68 -5.71 11.09
C PHE A 195 5.48 -6.25 9.90
N TRP A 196 5.26 -7.52 9.53
CA TRP A 196 5.99 -8.15 8.42
C TRP A 196 5.64 -7.58 7.04
N ALA A 197 4.40 -7.13 6.85
CA ALA A 197 4.01 -6.43 5.63
C ALA A 197 4.79 -5.11 5.49
N SER A 198 4.90 -4.35 6.58
CA SER A 198 5.59 -3.05 6.59
C SER A 198 7.10 -3.20 6.39
N ILE A 199 7.71 -4.17 7.05
CA ILE A 199 9.11 -4.53 6.85
C ILE A 199 9.34 -4.97 5.41
N GLY A 200 8.56 -5.94 4.92
CA GLY A 200 8.69 -6.44 3.54
C GLY A 200 8.53 -5.33 2.51
N HIS A 201 7.55 -4.45 2.67
CA HIS A 201 7.32 -3.34 1.75
C HIS A 201 8.46 -2.31 1.80
N THR A 202 8.96 -1.98 2.99
CA THR A 202 10.15 -1.12 3.14
C THR A 202 11.36 -1.70 2.39
N PHE A 203 11.66 -2.98 2.63
CA PHE A 203 12.78 -3.66 1.97
C PHE A 203 12.59 -3.83 0.46
N SER A 204 11.34 -3.97 -0.01
CA SER A 204 11.03 -4.01 -1.45
C SER A 204 11.41 -2.70 -2.16
N GLY A 205 11.29 -1.56 -1.47
CA GLY A 205 11.77 -0.26 -1.95
C GLY A 205 13.30 -0.13 -1.82
N LEU A 206 13.86 -0.53 -0.68
CA LEU A 206 15.30 -0.39 -0.42
C LEU A 206 16.15 -1.27 -1.34
N PHE A 207 15.71 -2.47 -1.67
CA PHE A 207 16.49 -3.38 -2.51
C PHE A 207 16.60 -2.94 -3.97
N GLN A 208 15.76 -2.01 -4.42
CA GLN A 208 15.98 -1.32 -5.68
C GLN A 208 17.23 -0.41 -5.62
N LEU A 209 17.74 -0.04 -4.44
CA LEU A 209 19.00 0.71 -4.29
C LEU A 209 20.24 -0.15 -4.47
N ILE A 210 20.20 -1.45 -4.13
CA ILE A 210 21.39 -2.31 -4.14
C ILE A 210 22.04 -2.31 -5.53
N TRP A 211 21.23 -2.29 -6.59
CA TRP A 211 21.73 -2.26 -7.97
C TRP A 211 22.17 -0.89 -8.46
N ASN A 212 21.88 0.19 -7.73
CA ASN A 212 22.36 1.53 -8.07
C ASN A 212 23.69 1.87 -7.36
N VAL A 213 24.22 0.98 -6.51
CA VAL A 213 25.45 1.19 -5.72
C VAL A 213 26.55 0.17 -6.06
N ILE A 214 26.19 -0.97 -6.65
CA ILE A 214 27.11 -2.01 -7.14
C ILE A 214 27.33 -1.80 -8.65
#